data_AF-A0A7I7QCV4-F1
#
_entry.id   AF-A0A7I7QCV4-F1
#
_cell.length_a   1.000
_cell.length_b   1.000
_cell.length_c   1.000
_cell.angle_alpha   90.00
_cell.angle_beta   90.00
_cell.angle_gamma   90.00
#
_symmetry.space_group_name_H-M   'P 1'
#
loop_
_entity.id
_entity.type
_entity.pdbx_description
1 polymer ?
#
loop_
_entity_poly.entity_id
_entity_poly.type
_entity_poly.pdbx_seq_one_letter_code
_entity_poly.pdbx_strand_id
1 'polypeptide(L)'
;MAGIATHRTDRGKPLAWIEIGSVAGPSDEIFSAALRAVRLQIVGSGQGSVPTRDILAELPAIATEISSGAFEFDARTVPLADVEAAWNDTGTDQRIVITP
;
A
#
# COMPACT_ATOMS: atom_id res chain seq x y z
N MET A 1 -0.10 -14.01 -4.50
CA MET A 1 -0.81 -14.68 -3.38
C MET A 1 -0.36 -16.12 -3.05
N ALA A 2 -0.10 -16.99 -4.05
CA ALA A 2 0.21 -18.43 -3.84
C ALA A 2 1.30 -18.72 -2.81
N GLY A 3 2.44 -18.03 -2.90
CA GLY A 3 3.59 -18.25 -2.01
C GLY A 3 3.25 -18.01 -0.54
N ILE A 4 2.48 -16.96 -0.24
CA ILE A 4 2.03 -16.68 1.13
C ILE A 4 1.06 -17.76 1.61
N ALA A 5 0.09 -18.17 0.78
CA ALA A 5 -0.92 -19.15 1.19
C ALA A 5 -0.34 -20.55 1.49
N THR A 6 0.65 -21.00 0.72
CA THR A 6 1.22 -22.35 0.87
C THR A 6 2.22 -22.47 2.03
N HIS A 7 2.89 -21.38 2.41
CA HIS A 7 3.99 -21.38 3.39
C HIS A 7 3.59 -20.86 4.79
N ARG A 8 2.29 -20.69 5.08
CA ARG A 8 1.84 -20.29 6.42
C ARG A 8 2.10 -21.40 7.43
N THR A 9 2.71 -21.04 8.57
CA THR A 9 2.88 -21.92 9.73
C THR A 9 1.56 -22.23 10.43
N ASP A 10 0.63 -21.27 10.47
CA ASP A 10 -0.73 -21.44 10.96
C ASP A 10 -1.74 -21.00 9.89
N ARG A 11 -2.39 -21.97 9.27
CA ARG A 11 -3.39 -21.76 8.21
C ARG A 11 -4.78 -21.40 8.77
N GLY A 12 -5.02 -21.61 10.06
CA GLY A 12 -6.25 -21.26 10.76
C GLY A 12 -6.32 -19.78 11.15
N LYS A 13 -5.19 -19.06 11.16
CA LYS A 13 -5.19 -17.59 11.31
C LYS A 13 -5.78 -16.90 10.07
N PRO A 14 -6.65 -15.90 10.23
CA PRO A 14 -7.13 -15.09 9.11
C PRO A 14 -6.00 -14.54 8.25
N LEU A 15 -6.26 -14.45 6.94
CA LEU A 15 -5.42 -13.75 5.98
C LEU A 15 -6.31 -12.76 5.24
N ALA A 16 -6.08 -11.47 5.45
CA ALA A 16 -6.66 -10.41 4.64
C ALA A 16 -5.69 -10.06 3.51
N TRP A 17 -6.13 -10.20 2.28
CA TRP A 17 -5.45 -9.72 1.08
C TRP A 17 -6.07 -8.39 0.67
N ILE A 18 -5.36 -7.29 0.89
CA ILE A 18 -5.81 -5.94 0.54
C ILE A 18 -5.23 -5.59 -0.83
N GLU A 19 -6.10 -5.48 -1.83
CA GLU A 19 -5.74 -5.07 -3.18
C GLU A 19 -5.78 -3.54 -3.27
N ILE A 20 -4.65 -2.91 -3.57
CA ILE A 20 -4.49 -1.44 -3.58
C ILE A 20 -4.31 -0.91 -5.00
N GLY A 21 -3.69 -1.69 -5.88
CA GLY A 21 -3.37 -1.26 -7.22
C GLY A 21 -2.84 -2.39 -8.10
N SER A 22 -2.83 -2.10 -9.41
CA SER A 22 -2.70 -3.10 -10.48
C SER A 22 -1.42 -2.94 -11.30
N VAL A 23 -0.30 -2.53 -10.68
CA VAL A 23 1.00 -2.36 -11.39
C VAL A 23 1.46 -3.66 -12.06
N ALA A 24 1.13 -4.81 -11.46
CA ALA A 24 1.43 -6.13 -12.01
C ALA A 24 0.44 -6.61 -13.10
N GLY A 25 -0.58 -5.81 -13.43
CA GLY A 25 -1.64 -6.16 -14.39
C GLY A 25 -3.04 -6.11 -13.76
N PRO A 26 -4.10 -6.18 -14.60
CA PRO A 26 -5.48 -5.94 -14.19
C PRO A 26 -6.16 -7.12 -13.47
N SER A 27 -5.49 -8.27 -13.38
CA SER A 27 -6.05 -9.50 -12.84
C SER A 27 -4.98 -10.32 -12.13
N ASP A 28 -5.38 -11.08 -11.11
CA ASP A 28 -4.53 -12.06 -10.42
C ASP A 28 -5.24 -13.43 -10.37
N GLU A 29 -4.47 -14.51 -10.39
CA GLU A 29 -4.99 -15.87 -10.29
C GLU A 29 -5.19 -16.28 -8.82
N ILE A 30 -6.36 -16.84 -8.51
CA ILE A 30 -6.66 -17.36 -7.18
C ILE A 30 -6.60 -18.89 -7.19
N PHE A 31 -5.58 -19.43 -6.55
CA PHE A 31 -5.41 -20.88 -6.43
C PHE A 31 -6.53 -21.52 -5.61
N SER A 32 -7.27 -22.45 -6.21
CA SER A 32 -8.40 -23.13 -5.56
C SER A 32 -8.02 -23.85 -4.26
N ALA A 33 -6.76 -24.29 -4.12
CA ALA A 33 -6.23 -24.88 -2.90
C ALA A 33 -6.19 -23.86 -1.74
N ALA A 34 -5.84 -22.60 -2.01
CA ALA A 34 -5.81 -21.56 -0.99
C ALA A 34 -7.20 -21.28 -0.43
N LEU A 35 -8.23 -21.29 -1.29
CA LEU A 35 -9.63 -21.10 -0.89
C LEU A 35 -10.15 -22.15 0.10
N ARG A 36 -9.63 -23.39 0.01
CA ARG A 36 -10.02 -24.50 0.89
C ARG A 36 -9.10 -24.67 2.10
N ALA A 37 -7.88 -24.12 2.05
CA ALA A 37 -6.84 -24.35 3.04
C ALA A 37 -6.60 -23.18 3.99
N VAL A 38 -7.00 -21.95 3.62
CA VAL A 38 -6.72 -20.73 4.38
C VAL A 38 -8.02 -19.97 4.63
N ARG A 39 -8.15 -19.36 5.81
CA ARG A 39 -9.21 -18.38 6.10
C ARG A 39 -8.94 -17.05 5.39
N LEU A 40 -9.13 -17.05 4.07
CA LEU A 40 -8.82 -15.94 3.18
C LEU A 40 -9.99 -14.94 3.08
N GLN A 41 -9.68 -13.65 3.22
CA GLN A 41 -10.54 -12.53 2.87
C GLN A 41 -9.83 -11.69 1.82
N ILE A 42 -10.54 -11.30 0.76
CA ILE A 42 -10.03 -10.41 -0.28
C ILE A 42 -10.80 -9.10 -0.17
N VAL A 43 -10.08 -7.98 -0.09
CA VAL A 43 -10.64 -6.64 0.06
C VAL A 43 -10.04 -5.73 -1.00
N GLY A 44 -10.89 -5.09 -1.80
CA GLY A 44 -10.47 -4.02 -2.70
C GLY A 44 -10.33 -2.70 -1.94
N SER A 45 -9.21 -2.01 -2.15
CA SER A 45 -8.84 -0.76 -1.49
C SER A 45 -8.32 0.26 -2.52
N GLY A 46 -9.17 0.59 -3.49
CA GLY A 46 -8.89 1.62 -4.48
C GLY A 46 -9.29 3.03 -4.02
N GLN A 47 -9.04 4.02 -4.87
CA GLN A 47 -9.55 5.38 -4.66
C GLN A 47 -11.09 5.36 -4.54
N GLY A 48 -11.61 5.95 -3.45
CA GLY A 48 -13.04 5.97 -3.15
C GLY A 48 -13.56 4.77 -2.34
N SER A 49 -12.71 3.80 -1.99
CA SER A 49 -13.10 2.66 -1.14
C SER A 49 -13.39 3.02 0.32
N VAL A 50 -12.86 4.17 0.78
CA VAL A 50 -13.07 4.69 2.15
C VAL A 50 -13.80 6.04 2.05
N PRO A 51 -14.90 6.25 2.79
CA PRO A 51 -15.57 7.54 2.86
C PRO A 51 -14.63 8.65 3.34
N THR A 52 -14.70 9.84 2.75
CA THR A 52 -13.85 10.98 3.14
C THR A 52 -13.92 11.30 4.63
N ARG A 53 -15.10 11.18 5.25
CA ARG A 53 -15.28 11.41 6.68
C ARG A 53 -14.43 10.45 7.53
N ASP A 54 -14.30 9.20 7.09
CA ASP A 54 -13.57 8.16 7.81
C ASP A 54 -12.06 8.39 7.61
N ILE A 55 -11.63 8.79 6.41
CA ILE A 55 -10.25 9.23 6.16
C ILE A 55 -9.86 10.37 7.12
N LEU A 56 -10.70 11.42 7.21
CA LEU A 56 -10.44 12.57 8.08
C LEU A 56 -10.37 12.19 9.56
N ALA A 57 -11.16 11.21 10.00
CA ALA A 57 -11.15 10.72 11.37
C ALA A 57 -9.82 10.01 11.74
N GLU A 58 -9.18 9.35 10.77
CA GLU A 58 -7.91 8.63 10.98
C GLU A 58 -6.66 9.53 10.88
N LEU A 59 -6.73 10.66 10.16
CA LEU A 59 -5.58 11.54 9.93
C LEU A 59 -4.82 11.96 11.21
N PRO A 60 -5.46 12.31 12.35
CA PRO A 60 -4.74 12.70 13.56
C PRO A 60 -3.85 11.59 14.13
N ALA A 61 -4.33 10.34 14.12
CA ALA A 61 -3.56 9.19 14.59
C ALA A 61 -2.36 8.94 13.67
N ILE A 62 -2.58 9.00 12.36
CA ILE A 62 -1.52 8.87 11.35
C ILE A 62 -0.46 9.96 11.54
N ALA A 63 -0.87 11.23 11.71
CA ALA A 63 0.05 12.34 11.91
C ALA A 63 0.88 12.20 13.20
N THR A 64 0.26 11.69 14.27
CA THR A 64 0.94 11.40 15.54
C THR A 64 2.03 10.35 15.34
N GLU A 65 1.71 9.24 14.68
CA GLU A 65 2.68 8.17 14.44
C GLU A 65 3.82 8.62 13.52
N ILE A 66 3.52 9.38 12.45
CA ILE A 66 4.55 9.96 11.56
C ILE A 66 5.47 10.92 12.32
N SER A 67 4.91 11.80 13.14
CA SER A 67 5.68 12.82 13.86
C SER A 67 6.42 12.28 15.09
N SER A 68 6.07 11.08 15.57
CA SER A 68 6.74 10.42 16.70
C SER A 68 8.20 10.06 16.42
N GLY A 69 8.60 10.02 15.14
CA GLY A 69 9.91 9.54 14.70
C GLY A 69 10.02 8.01 14.64
N ALA A 70 8.91 7.28 14.78
CA ALA A 70 8.87 5.82 14.67
C ALA A 70 9.12 5.29 13.24
N PHE A 71 9.02 6.16 12.23
CA PHE A 71 9.23 5.82 10.83
C PHE A 71 10.41 6.58 10.24
N GLU A 72 11.26 5.84 9.53
CA GLU A 72 12.24 6.41 8.61
C GLU A 72 11.60 6.52 7.22
N PHE A 73 11.63 7.72 6.64
CA PHE A 73 11.11 7.97 5.30
C PHE A 73 12.26 8.29 4.35
N ASP A 74 12.37 7.49 3.29
CA ASP A 74 13.27 7.80 2.19
C ASP A 74 12.60 8.81 1.24
N ALA A 75 12.58 10.06 1.68
CA ALA A 75 11.96 11.16 0.96
C ALA A 75 13.02 12.12 0.41
N ARG A 76 12.85 12.53 -0.85
CA ARG A 76 13.69 13.53 -1.50
C ARG A 76 12.86 14.78 -1.77
N THR A 77 13.32 15.91 -1.23
CA THR A 77 12.71 17.22 -1.50
C THR A 77 13.15 17.73 -2.87
N VAL A 78 12.20 18.22 -3.67
CA VAL A 78 12.43 18.79 -4.99
C VAL A 78 11.73 20.15 -5.06
N PRO A 79 12.43 21.24 -5.44
CA PRO A 79 11.79 22.53 -5.68
C PRO A 79 10.72 22.43 -6.79
N LEU A 80 9.64 23.20 -6.66
CA LEU A 80 8.59 23.23 -7.69
C LEU A 80 9.14 23.58 -9.07
N ALA A 81 10.19 24.41 -9.14
CA ALA A 81 10.88 24.77 -10.38
C ALA A 81 11.46 23.55 -11.14
N ASP A 82 11.77 22.46 -10.44
CA ASP A 82 12.40 21.27 -10.99
C ASP A 82 11.42 20.10 -11.19
N VAL A 83 10.10 20.33 -10.99
CA VAL A 83 9.08 19.27 -11.01
C VAL A 83 9.06 18.50 -12.33
N GLU A 84 9.26 19.17 -13.47
CA GLU A 84 9.27 18.50 -14.78
C GLU A 84 10.45 17.53 -14.92
N ALA A 85 11.63 17.91 -14.43
CA ALA A 85 12.79 17.05 -14.45
C ALA A 85 12.59 15.85 -13.51
N ALA A 86 12.12 16.11 -12.29
CA ALA A 86 11.88 15.07 -11.29
C ALA A 86 10.76 14.10 -11.70
N TRP A 87 9.74 14.56 -12.41
CA TRP A 87 8.67 13.69 -12.92
C TRP A 87 9.16 12.66 -13.95
N ASN A 88 10.20 13.01 -14.71
CA ASN A 88 10.79 12.14 -15.73
C ASN A 88 11.90 11.23 -15.17
N ASP A 89 12.37 11.47 -13.94
CA ASP A 89 13.34 10.63 -13.26
C ASP A 89 12.65 9.39 -12.68
N THR A 90 12.54 8.34 -13.49
CA THR A 90 11.93 7.06 -13.12
C THR A 90 12.91 6.06 -12.51
N GLY A 91 14.18 6.45 -12.33
CA GLY A 91 15.25 5.59 -11.80
C GLY A 91 15.37 5.61 -10.28
N THR A 92 14.64 6.50 -9.61
CA THR A 92 14.65 6.65 -8.15
C THR A 92 13.55 5.84 -7.48
N ASP A 93 13.86 5.26 -6.33
CA ASP A 93 12.93 4.62 -5.40
C ASP A 93 12.48 5.57 -4.27
N GLN A 94 13.05 6.78 -4.21
CA GLN A 94 12.74 7.76 -3.19
C GLN A 94 11.37 8.42 -3.40
N ARG A 95 10.69 8.71 -2.29
CA ARG A 95 9.43 9.46 -2.33
C ARG A 95 9.70 10.94 -2.58
N ILE A 96 9.24 11.46 -3.71
CA ILE A 96 9.37 12.89 -4.03
C ILE A 96 8.43 13.72 -3.14
N VAL A 97 8.96 14.80 -2.54
CA VAL A 97 8.22 15.84 -1.84
C VAL A 97 8.48 17.17 -2.54
N ILE A 98 7.45 17.77 -3.13
CA ILE A 98 7.58 19.06 -3.79
C ILE A 98 7.54 20.18 -2.76
N THR A 99 8.56 21.03 -2.78
CA THR A 99 8.64 22.24 -1.96
C THR A 99 8.40 23.49 -2.81
N PRO A 100 7.84 24.56 -2.24
CA PRO A 100 7.62 25.82 -2.96
C PRO A 100 8.88 26.37 -3.64
#